data_AF-A0A1M6TKZ8-F1
#
_entry.id   AF-A0A1M6TKZ8-F1
#
_cell.length_a   1.000
_cell.length_b   1.000
_cell.length_c   1.000
_cell.angle_alpha   90.00
_cell.angle_beta   90.00
_cell.angle_gamma   90.00
#
_symmetry.space_group_name_H-M   'P 1'
#
loop_
_entity.id
_entity.type
_entity.pdbx_description
1 polymer ?
#
loop_
_entity_poly.entity_id
_entity_poly.type
_entity_poly.pdbx_seq_one_letter_code
_entity_poly.pdbx_strand_id
1 'polypeptide(L)'
;MQNFMFYDCNLEGRQLEFGESGFLAASEVVRYIFDAGFRKYGLNTFDSGTNALFECKYVMKPKDGMFLMEVRNRHGDIGKLVFIDTRTKPNFVWVQTADDGENDEWSLQVAHFVEDWISREAYAYGWKVKLKRSVFNKLVYWPQFDSAMAYVDSYLKRTPEFASYIVYEERTDEILKRLHLMIDKKVAAISIMRVMRAAIDVGLIEKPCYESFVMEFCKKHFVSPAAYKMYTNMKINPLADDNVYLEYVDKFLRLKDEWLDDIAEK
;
A
#
# COMPACT_ATOMS: atom_id res chain seq x y z
N MET A 1 -4.38 13.86 -6.94
CA MET A 1 -5.28 12.85 -7.54
C MET A 1 -4.79 11.53 -6.97
N GLN A 2 -5.66 10.65 -6.46
CA GLN A 2 -5.18 9.46 -5.73
C GLN A 2 -4.25 8.58 -6.59
N ASN A 3 -3.19 8.07 -5.97
CA ASN A 3 -2.16 7.29 -6.61
C ASN A 3 -2.63 5.85 -6.78
N PHE A 4 -3.05 5.53 -8.01
CA PHE A 4 -3.45 4.18 -8.41
C PHE A 4 -2.68 3.77 -9.67
N MET A 5 -2.24 2.52 -9.69
CA MET A 5 -1.84 1.82 -10.90
C MET A 5 -3.04 1.07 -11.48
N PHE A 6 -3.26 1.22 -12.78
CA PHE A 6 -4.43 0.70 -13.48
C PHE A 6 -4.06 -0.49 -14.36
N TYR A 7 -4.91 -1.51 -14.36
CA TYR A 7 -4.72 -2.73 -15.14
C TYR A 7 -6.01 -3.13 -15.87
N ASP A 8 -5.88 -3.43 -17.16
CA ASP A 8 -6.84 -4.16 -17.99
C ASP A 8 -6.81 -5.63 -17.57
N CYS A 9 -7.91 -6.12 -16.99
CA CYS A 9 -8.11 -7.52 -16.68
C CYS A 9 -8.66 -8.25 -17.91
N ASN A 10 -7.74 -8.86 -18.66
CA ASN A 10 -8.04 -9.63 -19.85
C ASN A 10 -8.25 -11.10 -19.51
N LEU A 11 -9.27 -11.71 -20.10
CA LEU A 11 -9.53 -13.13 -20.00
C LEU A 11 -9.05 -13.82 -21.29
N GLU A 12 -8.12 -14.76 -21.14
CA GLU A 12 -7.57 -15.61 -22.20
C GLU A 12 -8.14 -17.03 -22.01
N GLY A 13 -8.88 -17.56 -22.97
CA GLY A 13 -9.53 -18.87 -22.81
C GLY A 13 -10.42 -19.22 -23.99
N ARG A 14 -11.03 -20.42 -23.93
CA ARG A 14 -12.00 -20.83 -24.96
C ARG A 14 -13.22 -19.91 -24.88
N GLN A 15 -13.42 -19.09 -25.90
CA GLN A 15 -14.68 -18.38 -26.09
C GLN A 15 -15.80 -19.41 -26.24
N LEU A 16 -16.89 -19.18 -25.52
CA LEU A 16 -18.08 -20.01 -25.62
C LEU A 16 -18.81 -19.74 -26.91
N GLU A 17 -19.42 -20.78 -27.46
CA GLU A 17 -20.39 -20.62 -28.53
C GLU A 17 -21.71 -20.10 -27.95
N PHE A 18 -22.47 -19.35 -28.77
CA PHE A 18 -23.76 -18.84 -28.36
C PHE A 18 -24.69 -20.00 -27.98
N GLY A 19 -25.16 -20.03 -26.73
CA GLY A 19 -26.07 -21.08 -26.21
C GLY A 19 -25.40 -22.23 -25.48
N GLU A 20 -24.07 -22.22 -25.31
CA GLU A 20 -23.35 -23.23 -24.51
C GLU A 20 -23.70 -23.06 -23.02
N SER A 21 -24.60 -23.90 -22.50
CA SER A 21 -25.05 -23.88 -21.10
C SER A 21 -23.97 -24.41 -20.16
N GLY A 22 -23.70 -23.69 -19.06
CA GLY A 22 -22.77 -24.13 -18.01
C GLY A 22 -21.43 -23.38 -17.96
N PHE A 23 -21.21 -22.42 -18.86
CA PHE A 23 -20.04 -21.57 -18.84
C PHE A 23 -20.43 -20.08 -18.86
N LEU A 24 -19.71 -19.25 -18.11
CA LEU A 24 -19.95 -17.81 -18.01
C LEU A 24 -19.27 -17.05 -19.15
N ALA A 25 -19.95 -16.05 -19.72
CA ALA A 25 -19.33 -15.15 -20.69
C ALA A 25 -18.16 -14.42 -20.04
N ALA A 26 -17.10 -14.08 -20.80
CA ALA A 26 -15.95 -13.34 -20.28
C ALA A 26 -16.33 -12.02 -19.56
N SER A 27 -17.45 -11.40 -19.95
CA SER A 27 -18.01 -10.20 -19.28
C SER A 27 -18.38 -10.46 -17.82
N GLU A 28 -18.77 -11.69 -17.50
CA GLU A 28 -19.49 -12.03 -16.30
C GLU A 28 -18.64 -12.86 -15.34
N VAL A 29 -17.61 -13.54 -15.85
CA VAL A 29 -16.70 -14.39 -15.06
C VAL A 29 -16.11 -13.61 -13.87
N VAL A 30 -15.49 -12.45 -14.13
CA VAL A 30 -14.84 -11.67 -13.06
C VAL A 30 -15.87 -11.21 -12.03
N ARG A 31 -17.01 -10.66 -12.48
CA ARG A 31 -18.08 -10.25 -11.58
C ARG A 31 -18.59 -11.41 -10.72
N TYR A 32 -18.82 -12.57 -11.33
CA TYR A 32 -19.30 -13.76 -10.63
C TYR A 32 -18.30 -14.23 -9.57
N ILE A 33 -17.00 -14.23 -9.89
CA ILE A 33 -15.92 -14.59 -8.95
C ILE A 33 -15.98 -13.68 -7.71
N PHE A 34 -16.03 -12.36 -7.90
CA PHE A 34 -16.07 -11.41 -6.78
C PHE A 34 -17.41 -11.44 -6.01
N ASP A 35 -18.55 -11.63 -6.69
CA ASP A 35 -19.85 -11.82 -6.03
C ASP A 35 -19.89 -13.11 -5.20
N ALA A 36 -19.28 -14.20 -5.67
CA ALA A 36 -19.14 -15.45 -4.93
C ALA A 36 -18.19 -15.29 -3.74
N GLY A 37 -17.04 -14.65 -3.94
CA GLY A 37 -16.08 -14.34 -2.89
C GLY A 37 -16.69 -13.49 -1.78
N PHE A 38 -17.40 -12.41 -2.14
CA PHE A 38 -18.09 -11.57 -1.16
C PHE A 38 -19.20 -12.32 -0.40
N ARG A 39 -19.96 -13.19 -1.06
CA ARG A 39 -20.97 -14.03 -0.37
C ARG A 39 -20.35 -15.01 0.63
N LYS A 40 -19.16 -15.52 0.33
CA LYS A 40 -18.46 -16.48 1.19
C LYS A 40 -17.81 -15.82 2.40
N TYR A 41 -17.14 -14.68 2.21
CA TYR A 41 -16.33 -14.04 3.25
C TYR A 41 -16.99 -12.81 3.88
N GLY A 42 -17.88 -12.13 3.16
CA GLY A 42 -18.54 -10.91 3.65
C GLY A 42 -17.56 -9.75 3.84
N LEU A 43 -17.97 -8.78 4.65
CA LEU A 43 -17.15 -7.63 5.01
C LEU A 43 -16.17 -7.99 6.13
N ASN A 44 -14.94 -7.49 6.03
CA ASN A 44 -13.91 -7.56 7.07
C ASN A 44 -13.47 -8.96 7.51
N THR A 45 -13.81 -10.00 6.75
CA THR A 45 -13.23 -11.34 6.92
C THR A 45 -12.10 -11.51 5.94
N PHE A 46 -10.92 -11.88 6.43
CA PHE A 46 -9.78 -12.15 5.57
C PHE A 46 -9.93 -13.51 4.88
N ASP A 47 -9.93 -13.48 3.56
CA ASP A 47 -9.62 -14.63 2.72
C ASP A 47 -8.10 -14.73 2.61
N SER A 48 -7.54 -15.65 3.38
CA SER A 48 -6.12 -15.95 3.32
C SER A 48 -5.75 -16.71 2.03
N GLY A 49 -6.75 -17.22 1.29
CA GLY A 49 -6.56 -18.06 0.11
C GLY A 49 -5.57 -19.21 0.34
N THR A 50 -4.94 -19.67 -0.74
CA THR A 50 -3.78 -20.59 -0.71
C THR A 50 -2.43 -19.88 -0.74
N ASN A 51 -2.40 -18.55 -0.82
CA ASN A 51 -1.16 -17.79 -0.88
C ASN A 51 -0.61 -17.60 0.55
N ALA A 52 0.61 -18.09 0.81
CA ALA A 52 1.21 -18.02 2.14
C ALA A 52 1.59 -16.60 2.58
N LEU A 53 1.73 -15.67 1.63
CA LEU A 53 2.28 -14.33 1.85
C LEU A 53 1.20 -13.25 1.93
N PHE A 54 0.09 -13.42 1.21
CA PHE A 54 -0.95 -12.40 1.12
C PHE A 54 -2.29 -12.89 1.63
N GLU A 55 -3.08 -11.95 2.12
CA GLU A 55 -4.49 -12.14 2.41
C GLU A 55 -5.27 -10.90 2.01
N CYS A 56 -6.55 -11.08 1.74
CA CYS A 56 -7.41 -9.99 1.32
C CYS A 56 -8.76 -10.00 2.04
N LYS A 57 -9.38 -8.84 2.19
CA LYS A 57 -10.75 -8.72 2.71
C LYS A 57 -11.53 -7.71 1.88
N TYR A 58 -12.85 -7.88 1.84
CA TYR A 58 -13.73 -6.83 1.32
C TYR A 58 -13.94 -5.77 2.39
N VAL A 59 -13.69 -4.52 2.03
CA VAL A 59 -13.78 -3.38 2.95
C VAL A 59 -15.03 -2.53 2.68
N MET A 60 -15.71 -2.77 1.57
CA MET A 60 -16.95 -2.09 1.21
C MET A 60 -17.94 -3.05 0.54
N LYS A 61 -19.23 -2.86 0.80
CA LYS A 61 -20.29 -3.67 0.20
C LYS A 61 -20.31 -3.43 -1.31
N PRO A 62 -20.21 -4.49 -2.14
CA PRO A 62 -20.22 -4.35 -3.59
C PRO A 62 -21.43 -3.56 -4.10
N LYS A 63 -21.20 -2.78 -5.15
CA LYS A 63 -22.25 -1.97 -5.79
C LYS A 63 -22.09 -2.04 -7.30
N ASP A 64 -23.11 -2.53 -7.99
CA ASP A 64 -23.20 -2.50 -9.46
C ASP A 64 -21.98 -3.07 -10.19
N GLY A 65 -21.34 -4.12 -9.66
CA GLY A 65 -20.12 -4.70 -10.26
C GLY A 65 -18.82 -3.98 -9.88
N MET A 66 -18.87 -3.06 -8.92
CA MET A 66 -17.71 -2.46 -8.26
C MET A 66 -17.43 -3.17 -6.95
N PHE A 67 -16.16 -3.51 -6.73
CA PHE A 67 -15.67 -4.18 -5.54
C PHE A 67 -14.46 -3.43 -4.99
N LEU A 68 -14.36 -3.33 -3.67
CA LEU A 68 -13.20 -2.72 -3.01
C LEU A 68 -12.68 -3.65 -1.94
N MET A 69 -11.40 -3.95 -2.04
CA MET A 69 -10.70 -4.90 -1.19
C MET A 69 -9.45 -4.24 -0.60
N GLU A 70 -9.07 -4.71 0.57
CA GLU A 70 -7.75 -4.45 1.14
C GLU A 70 -6.94 -5.74 1.00
N VAL A 71 -5.74 -5.62 0.43
CA VAL A 71 -4.77 -6.70 0.32
C VAL A 71 -3.58 -6.36 1.20
N ARG A 72 -3.20 -7.26 2.09
CA ARG A 72 -2.04 -7.08 2.97
C ARG A 72 -1.12 -8.29 2.94
N ASN A 73 0.15 -8.05 3.23
CA ASN A 73 1.07 -9.13 3.53
C ASN A 73 0.71 -9.70 4.91
N ARG A 74 0.65 -11.01 5.07
CA ARG A 74 0.32 -11.66 6.35
C ARG A 74 1.30 -11.33 7.49
N HIS A 75 2.50 -10.87 7.14
CA HIS A 75 3.55 -10.44 8.07
C HIS A 75 3.68 -8.92 8.22
N GLY A 76 2.91 -8.14 7.46
CA GLY A 76 2.97 -6.68 7.46
C GLY A 76 1.67 -6.05 7.97
N ASP A 77 1.80 -4.87 8.58
CA ASP A 77 0.65 -4.14 9.12
C ASP A 77 -0.01 -3.20 8.10
N ILE A 78 0.66 -2.94 6.98
CA ILE A 78 0.17 -2.02 5.94
C ILE A 78 -0.54 -2.82 4.84
N GLY A 79 -1.74 -2.39 4.45
CA GLY A 79 -2.53 -2.96 3.36
C GLY A 79 -2.67 -1.98 2.20
N LYS A 80 -2.76 -2.50 0.98
CA LYS A 80 -3.05 -1.71 -0.23
C LYS A 80 -4.50 -1.94 -0.64
N LEU A 81 -5.18 -0.87 -1.06
CA LEU A 81 -6.51 -0.96 -1.63
C LEU A 81 -6.43 -1.49 -3.06
N VAL A 82 -7.30 -2.44 -3.35
CA VAL A 82 -7.54 -2.97 -4.69
C VAL A 82 -9.00 -2.73 -5.03
N PHE A 83 -9.23 -1.90 -6.04
CA PHE A 83 -10.55 -1.65 -6.60
C PHE A 83 -10.73 -2.46 -7.88
N ILE A 84 -11.89 -3.11 -8.03
CA ILE A 84 -12.23 -3.89 -9.20
C ILE A 84 -13.53 -3.34 -9.80
N ASP A 85 -13.47 -2.93 -11.07
CA ASP A 85 -14.62 -2.51 -11.86
C ASP A 85 -14.92 -3.50 -12.98
N THR A 86 -16.07 -4.17 -12.88
CA THR A 86 -16.50 -5.20 -13.84
C THR A 86 -17.54 -4.70 -14.85
N ARG A 87 -17.82 -3.39 -14.87
CA ARG A 87 -18.90 -2.81 -15.69
C ARG A 87 -18.50 -2.60 -17.15
N THR A 88 -17.20 -2.56 -17.43
CA THR A 88 -16.64 -2.30 -18.76
C THR A 88 -15.80 -3.48 -19.23
N LYS A 89 -15.57 -3.56 -20.55
CA LYS A 89 -14.59 -4.50 -21.13
C LYS A 89 -13.39 -3.74 -21.69
N PRO A 90 -12.15 -4.15 -21.36
CA PRO A 90 -11.81 -5.16 -20.33
C PRO A 90 -12.26 -4.70 -18.93
N ASN A 91 -12.34 -5.61 -17.97
CA ASN A 91 -12.60 -5.23 -16.57
C ASN A 91 -11.37 -4.49 -16.04
N PHE A 92 -11.50 -3.66 -15.02
CA PHE A 92 -10.38 -2.91 -14.47
C PHE A 92 -10.02 -3.33 -13.07
N VAL A 93 -8.72 -3.40 -12.80
CA VAL A 93 -8.15 -3.55 -11.47
C VAL A 93 -7.29 -2.34 -11.19
N TRP A 94 -7.57 -1.64 -10.11
CA TRP A 94 -6.83 -0.45 -9.67
C TRP A 94 -6.16 -0.80 -8.35
N VAL A 95 -4.83 -0.71 -8.32
CA VAL A 95 -4.03 -1.00 -7.13
C VAL A 95 -3.50 0.32 -6.60
N GLN A 96 -3.81 0.64 -5.36
CA GLN A 96 -3.31 1.82 -4.66
C GLN A 96 -1.78 1.81 -4.64
N THR A 97 -1.15 2.95 -4.87
CA THR A 97 0.31 3.11 -4.86
C THR A 97 0.71 4.21 -3.87
N ALA A 98 1.95 4.13 -3.37
CA ALA A 98 2.53 5.19 -2.54
C ALA A 98 2.85 6.44 -3.38
N ASP A 99 3.45 6.20 -4.55
CA ASP A 99 3.94 7.23 -5.46
C ASP A 99 3.09 7.36 -6.74
N ASP A 100 3.22 8.51 -7.41
CA ASP A 100 2.79 8.78 -8.79
C ASP A 100 3.56 7.91 -9.83
N GLY A 101 4.48 7.06 -9.38
CA GLY A 101 5.55 6.44 -10.15
C GLY A 101 5.32 5.00 -10.64
N GLU A 102 6.07 4.62 -11.68
CA GLU A 102 5.86 3.36 -12.41
C GLU A 102 6.41 2.09 -11.75
N ASN A 103 7.07 2.17 -10.58
CA ASN A 103 7.92 1.12 -10.01
C ASN A 103 7.67 0.79 -8.52
N ASP A 104 6.44 0.94 -8.02
CA ASP A 104 6.11 0.43 -6.68
C ASP A 104 6.09 -1.11 -6.70
N GLU A 105 7.17 -1.73 -6.23
CA GLU A 105 7.37 -3.18 -6.18
C GLU A 105 6.27 -3.87 -5.36
N TRP A 106 5.80 -3.24 -4.28
CA TRP A 106 4.69 -3.78 -3.51
C TRP A 106 3.42 -3.79 -4.37
N SER A 107 3.06 -2.66 -4.97
CA SER A 107 1.87 -2.60 -5.81
C SER A 107 1.91 -3.60 -6.97
N LEU A 108 3.09 -3.87 -7.55
CA LEU A 108 3.29 -4.95 -8.52
C LEU A 108 3.04 -6.34 -7.91
N GLN A 109 3.56 -6.64 -6.73
CA GLN A 109 3.29 -7.90 -6.04
C GLN A 109 1.80 -8.08 -5.71
N VAL A 110 1.11 -7.01 -5.31
CA VAL A 110 -0.34 -7.02 -5.08
C VAL A 110 -1.09 -7.28 -6.38
N ALA A 111 -0.70 -6.64 -7.49
CA ALA A 111 -1.29 -6.90 -8.79
C ALA A 111 -1.11 -8.37 -9.22
N HIS A 112 0.09 -8.94 -9.02
CA HIS A 112 0.34 -10.36 -9.28
C HIS A 112 -0.50 -11.28 -8.39
N PHE A 113 -0.62 -10.97 -7.10
CA PHE A 113 -1.50 -11.72 -6.20
C PHE A 113 -2.96 -11.68 -6.68
N VAL A 114 -3.45 -10.52 -7.12
CA VAL A 114 -4.81 -10.38 -7.66
C VAL A 114 -4.96 -11.16 -8.97
N GLU A 115 -4.00 -11.09 -9.88
CA GLU A 115 -4.00 -11.89 -11.12
C GLU A 115 -4.09 -13.40 -10.83
N ASP A 116 -3.27 -13.90 -9.91
CA ASP A 116 -3.25 -15.31 -9.50
C ASP A 116 -4.56 -15.72 -8.83
N TRP A 117 -5.08 -14.86 -7.93
CA TRP A 117 -6.33 -15.12 -7.23
C TRP A 117 -7.51 -15.21 -8.21
N ILE A 118 -7.66 -14.24 -9.12
CA ILE A 118 -8.73 -14.30 -10.13
C ILE A 118 -8.49 -15.48 -11.08
N SER A 119 -7.26 -15.73 -11.53
CA SER A 119 -6.93 -16.85 -12.42
C SER A 119 -7.31 -18.20 -11.83
N ARG A 120 -7.06 -18.42 -10.54
CA ARG A 120 -7.42 -19.67 -9.84
C ARG A 120 -8.92 -19.91 -9.86
N GLU A 121 -9.70 -18.88 -9.50
CA GLU A 121 -11.16 -19.00 -9.48
C GLU A 121 -11.74 -19.09 -10.91
N ALA A 122 -11.13 -18.40 -11.87
CA ALA A 122 -11.51 -18.41 -13.28
C ALA A 122 -11.16 -19.73 -13.99
N TYR A 123 -10.14 -20.46 -13.51
CA TYR A 123 -9.72 -21.74 -14.07
C TYR A 123 -10.83 -22.80 -14.04
N ALA A 124 -11.66 -22.79 -12.99
CA ALA A 124 -12.84 -23.66 -12.89
C ALA A 124 -13.83 -23.46 -14.05
N TYR A 125 -13.76 -22.31 -14.74
CA TYR A 125 -14.59 -21.94 -15.88
C TYR A 125 -13.82 -21.95 -17.21
N GLY A 126 -12.59 -22.47 -17.24
CA GLY A 126 -11.77 -22.55 -18.46
C GLY A 126 -11.14 -21.22 -18.91
N TRP A 127 -11.10 -20.22 -18.02
CA TRP A 127 -10.51 -18.91 -18.30
C TRP A 127 -9.18 -18.73 -17.55
N LYS A 128 -8.18 -18.20 -18.26
CA LYS A 128 -6.96 -17.66 -17.68
C LYS A 128 -7.08 -16.14 -17.60
N VAL A 129 -6.63 -15.54 -16.52
CA VAL A 129 -6.65 -14.08 -16.36
C VAL A 129 -5.25 -13.54 -16.61
N LYS A 130 -5.18 -12.36 -17.24
CA LYS A 130 -3.95 -11.60 -17.41
C LYS A 130 -4.24 -10.12 -17.18
N LEU A 131 -3.60 -9.56 -16.17
CA LEU A 131 -3.59 -8.13 -15.91
C LEU A 131 -2.53 -7.49 -16.81
N LYS A 132 -2.96 -6.52 -17.62
CA LYS A 132 -2.05 -5.71 -18.43
C LYS A 132 -2.14 -4.28 -17.95
N ARG A 133 -1.00 -3.68 -17.63
CA ARG A 133 -0.95 -2.28 -17.19
C ARG A 133 -1.58 -1.36 -18.24
N SER A 134 -2.42 -0.44 -17.79
CA SER A 134 -3.14 0.54 -18.60
C SER A 134 -2.67 1.96 -18.28
N VAL A 135 -2.75 2.84 -19.28
CA VAL A 135 -2.37 4.26 -19.12
C VAL A 135 -3.58 5.07 -18.67
N PHE A 136 -3.44 5.77 -17.54
CA PHE A 136 -4.51 6.52 -16.87
C PHE A 136 -5.27 7.50 -17.78
N ASN A 137 -4.57 8.22 -18.66
CA ASN A 137 -5.17 9.23 -19.53
C ASN A 137 -6.27 8.71 -20.47
N LYS A 138 -6.41 7.39 -20.63
CA LYS A 138 -7.50 6.78 -21.40
C LYS A 138 -8.75 6.48 -20.58
N LEU A 139 -8.64 6.43 -19.25
CA LEU A 139 -9.70 5.98 -18.32
C LEU A 139 -10.62 7.12 -17.88
N VAL A 140 -10.08 8.34 -17.74
CA VAL A 140 -10.80 9.53 -17.25
C VAL A 140 -11.99 9.91 -18.14
N TYR A 141 -11.93 9.55 -19.43
CA TYR A 141 -13.01 9.82 -20.38
C TYR A 141 -14.11 8.77 -20.36
N TRP A 142 -14.07 7.78 -19.47
CA TRP A 142 -15.08 6.72 -19.43
C TRP A 142 -16.32 7.15 -18.65
N PRO A 143 -17.52 6.90 -19.20
CA PRO A 143 -18.77 7.25 -18.54
C PRO A 143 -18.93 6.70 -17.12
N GLN A 144 -18.27 5.57 -16.82
CA GLN A 144 -18.35 4.88 -15.53
C GLN A 144 -17.28 5.33 -14.53
N PHE A 145 -16.28 6.10 -14.96
CA PHE A 145 -15.11 6.47 -14.16
C PHE A 145 -15.49 7.33 -12.95
N ASP A 146 -16.32 8.37 -13.13
CA ASP A 146 -16.78 9.22 -12.03
C ASP A 146 -17.53 8.43 -10.96
N SER A 147 -18.34 7.45 -11.37
CA SER A 147 -19.04 6.56 -10.45
C SER A 147 -18.09 5.61 -9.71
N ALA A 148 -17.00 5.18 -10.34
CA ALA A 148 -15.97 4.36 -9.68
C ALA A 148 -15.22 5.20 -8.63
N MET A 149 -14.78 6.40 -9.01
CA MET A 149 -14.11 7.33 -8.09
C MET A 149 -15.00 7.67 -6.90
N ALA A 150 -16.28 8.01 -7.13
CA ALA A 150 -17.21 8.31 -6.05
C ALA A 150 -17.41 7.13 -5.08
N TYR A 151 -17.35 5.89 -5.58
CA TYR A 151 -17.45 4.70 -4.75
C TYR A 151 -16.21 4.55 -3.85
N VAL A 152 -15.01 4.66 -4.42
CA VAL A 152 -13.73 4.61 -3.67
C VAL A 152 -13.63 5.76 -2.66
N ASP A 153 -13.93 6.99 -3.07
CA ASP A 153 -13.91 8.18 -2.22
C ASP A 153 -14.87 8.06 -1.03
N SER A 154 -16.02 7.42 -1.23
CA SER A 154 -16.98 7.22 -0.15
C SER A 154 -16.47 6.28 0.96
N TYR A 155 -15.61 5.33 0.60
CA TYR A 155 -14.91 4.49 1.59
C TYR A 155 -13.83 5.29 2.31
N LEU A 156 -12.97 5.98 1.56
CA LEU A 156 -11.85 6.74 2.13
C LEU A 156 -12.33 7.85 3.09
N LYS A 157 -13.44 8.53 2.77
CA LYS A 157 -14.07 9.51 3.67
C LYS A 157 -14.58 8.91 4.98
N ARG A 158 -14.96 7.62 4.99
CA ARG A 158 -15.50 6.91 6.16
C ARG A 158 -14.42 6.21 6.98
N THR A 159 -13.23 6.07 6.43
CA THR A 159 -12.11 5.34 7.04
C THR A 159 -10.87 6.24 7.05
N PRO A 160 -10.82 7.24 7.96
CA PRO A 160 -9.74 8.23 8.01
C PRO A 160 -8.36 7.60 8.20
N GLU A 161 -8.31 6.43 8.86
CA GLU A 161 -7.09 5.63 9.03
C GLU A 161 -6.46 5.31 7.66
N PHE A 162 -7.23 4.87 6.67
CA PHE A 162 -6.75 4.61 5.30
C PHE A 162 -6.35 5.87 4.53
N ALA A 163 -7.07 6.98 4.73
CA ALA A 163 -6.70 8.26 4.15
C ALA A 163 -5.40 8.82 4.78
N SER A 164 -5.20 8.57 6.07
CA SER A 164 -4.01 8.95 6.80
C SER A 164 -2.78 8.16 6.36
N TYR A 165 -2.92 6.89 5.94
CA TYR A 165 -1.81 6.08 5.41
C TYR A 165 -1.27 6.59 4.07
N ILE A 166 -2.11 7.12 3.18
CA ILE A 166 -1.66 7.73 1.90
C ILE A 166 -0.85 8.99 2.18
N VAL A 167 -1.34 9.81 3.10
CA VAL A 167 -0.62 11.00 3.57
C VAL A 167 0.65 10.60 4.34
N TYR A 168 0.67 9.44 4.97
CA TYR A 168 1.81 8.91 5.71
C TYR A 168 2.91 8.37 4.79
N GLU A 169 2.61 7.71 3.66
CA GLU A 169 3.63 7.23 2.69
C GLU A 169 4.38 8.40 2.03
N GLU A 170 3.68 9.38 1.44
CA GLU A 170 4.32 10.58 0.85
C GLU A 170 5.16 11.37 1.88
N ARG A 171 4.72 11.38 3.15
CA ARG A 171 5.44 12.05 4.24
C ARG A 171 6.60 11.20 4.77
N THR A 172 6.51 9.87 4.73
CA THR A 172 7.60 8.96 5.09
C THR A 172 8.78 9.19 4.16
N ASP A 173 8.54 9.40 2.87
CA ASP A 173 9.61 9.70 1.91
C ASP A 173 10.26 11.07 2.17
N GLU A 174 9.49 12.10 2.52
CA GLU A 174 10.05 13.40 2.89
C GLU A 174 10.81 13.33 4.23
N ILE A 175 10.32 12.56 5.21
CA ILE A 175 11.03 12.27 6.46
C ILE A 175 12.36 11.57 6.16
N LEU A 176 12.33 10.49 5.39
CA LEU A 176 13.50 9.70 5.02
C LEU A 176 14.52 10.57 4.27
N LYS A 177 14.07 11.37 3.31
CA LYS A 177 14.92 12.32 2.58
C LYS A 177 15.59 13.33 3.52
N ARG A 178 14.87 13.86 4.50
CA ARG A 178 15.44 14.77 5.51
C ARG A 178 16.43 14.05 6.43
N LEU A 179 16.14 12.81 6.82
CA LEU A 179 17.05 11.98 7.62
C LEU A 179 18.34 11.71 6.83
N HIS A 180 18.25 11.37 5.55
CA HIS A 180 19.39 11.21 4.64
C HIS A 180 20.26 12.47 4.58
N LEU A 181 19.66 13.65 4.38
CA LEU A 181 20.40 14.92 4.37
C LEU A 181 21.19 15.17 5.66
N MET A 182 20.67 14.70 6.81
CA MET A 182 21.32 14.82 8.10
C MET A 182 22.36 13.73 8.35
N ILE A 183 22.11 12.49 7.92
CA ILE A 183 22.91 11.30 8.25
C ILE A 183 24.03 11.03 7.25
N ASP A 184 23.83 11.30 5.96
CA ASP A 184 24.72 10.82 4.91
C ASP A 184 26.13 11.38 5.02
N LYS A 185 26.26 12.65 5.43
CA LYS A 185 27.55 13.32 5.63
C LYS A 185 28.23 12.97 6.96
N LYS A 186 27.57 12.22 7.83
CA LYS A 186 28.09 11.85 9.15
C LYS A 186 28.81 10.49 9.06
N VAL A 187 29.95 10.41 9.74
CA VAL A 187 30.81 9.21 9.79
C VAL A 187 30.99 8.67 11.21
N ALA A 188 30.72 9.47 12.24
CA ALA A 188 30.79 9.02 13.62
C ALA A 188 29.46 8.37 14.04
N ALA A 189 29.55 7.19 14.66
CA ALA A 189 28.38 6.42 15.12
C ALA A 189 27.41 7.27 15.94
N ILE A 190 27.93 7.98 16.95
CA ILE A 190 27.14 8.84 17.82
C ILE A 190 26.41 9.94 17.04
N SER A 191 27.09 10.59 16.08
CA SER A 191 26.49 11.66 15.29
C SER A 191 25.34 11.17 14.41
N ILE A 192 25.46 9.96 13.85
CA ILE A 192 24.38 9.30 13.08
C ILE A 192 23.22 8.94 14.02
N MET A 193 23.54 8.30 15.14
CA MET A 193 22.53 7.78 16.06
C MET A 193 21.76 8.87 16.82
N ARG A 194 22.35 10.06 17.06
CA ARG A 194 21.62 11.21 17.61
C ARG A 194 20.41 11.59 16.74
N VAL A 195 20.60 11.67 15.42
CA VAL A 195 19.52 12.00 14.47
C VAL A 195 18.45 10.93 14.47
N MET A 196 18.85 9.66 14.31
CA MET A 196 17.92 8.53 14.29
C MET A 196 17.13 8.44 15.59
N ARG A 197 17.80 8.60 16.74
CA ARG A 197 17.16 8.48 18.04
C ARG A 197 16.15 9.61 18.27
N ALA A 198 16.51 10.85 17.93
CA ALA A 198 15.60 11.98 18.06
C ALA A 198 14.32 11.80 17.21
N ALA A 199 14.45 11.30 15.98
CA ALA A 199 13.28 11.02 15.13
C ALA A 199 12.36 9.93 15.71
N ILE A 200 12.95 8.88 16.32
CA ILE A 200 12.20 7.82 17.01
C ILE A 200 11.50 8.35 18.26
N ASP A 201 12.19 9.14 19.10
CA ASP A 201 11.63 9.65 20.36
C ASP A 201 10.46 10.62 20.15
N VAL A 202 10.53 11.44 19.10
CA VAL A 202 9.43 12.34 18.71
C VAL A 202 8.28 11.58 18.04
N GLY A 203 8.50 10.32 17.67
CA GLY A 203 7.52 9.48 16.97
C GLY A 203 7.31 9.94 15.52
N LEU A 204 8.35 10.48 14.87
CA LEU A 204 8.32 10.75 13.42
C LEU A 204 8.49 9.46 12.61
N ILE A 205 9.27 8.52 13.13
CA ILE A 205 9.45 7.19 12.55
C ILE A 205 9.28 6.14 13.63
N GLU A 206 8.85 4.96 13.23
CA GLU A 206 9.00 3.78 14.07
C GLU A 206 10.47 3.35 14.13
N LYS A 207 10.84 2.66 15.22
CA LYS A 207 12.21 2.15 15.38
C LYS A 207 12.48 1.06 14.33
N PRO A 208 13.39 1.27 13.37
CA PRO A 208 13.71 0.23 12.40
C PRO A 208 14.50 -0.92 13.07
N CYS A 209 14.49 -2.11 12.45
CA CYS A 209 15.51 -3.10 12.78
C CYS A 209 16.88 -2.65 12.25
N TYR A 210 17.95 -3.30 12.71
CA TYR A 210 19.31 -2.91 12.31
C TYR A 210 19.52 -3.13 10.80
N GLU A 211 18.96 -4.21 10.26
CA GLU A 211 19.05 -4.57 8.84
C GLU A 211 18.37 -3.51 7.96
N SER A 212 17.15 -3.07 8.32
CA SER A 212 16.45 -1.99 7.61
C SER A 212 17.21 -0.67 7.69
N PHE A 213 17.76 -0.32 8.86
CA PHE A 213 18.60 0.87 9.01
C PHE A 213 19.85 0.82 8.09
N VAL A 214 20.50 -0.34 7.99
CA VAL A 214 21.67 -0.53 7.13
C VAL A 214 21.30 -0.44 5.65
N MET A 215 20.17 -1.03 5.27
CA MET A 215 19.66 -1.01 3.90
C MET A 215 19.34 0.41 3.45
N GLU A 216 18.64 1.17 4.30
CA GLU A 216 18.22 2.54 4.02
C GLU A 216 19.42 3.49 3.97
N PHE A 217 20.20 3.60 5.05
CA PHE A 217 21.21 4.65 5.20
C PHE A 217 22.63 4.24 4.77
N CYS A 218 22.84 2.98 4.40
CA CYS A 218 24.16 2.43 4.03
C CYS A 218 25.26 2.64 5.11
N LYS A 219 24.90 2.63 6.41
CA LYS A 219 25.82 2.99 7.52
C LYS A 219 26.47 1.81 8.27
N LYS A 220 26.46 0.60 7.71
CA LYS A 220 27.04 -0.61 8.36
C LYS A 220 28.50 -0.48 8.80
N HIS A 221 29.29 0.36 8.13
CA HIS A 221 30.70 0.58 8.45
C HIS A 221 30.93 1.60 9.57
N PHE A 222 29.91 2.39 9.91
CA PHE A 222 30.00 3.48 10.88
C PHE A 222 29.22 3.17 12.16
N VAL A 223 28.17 2.35 12.08
CA VAL A 223 27.33 1.97 13.22
C VAL A 223 27.29 0.45 13.30
N SER A 224 27.84 -0.11 14.38
CA SER A 224 27.76 -1.55 14.66
C SER A 224 26.37 -1.93 15.20
N PRO A 225 25.97 -3.21 15.13
CA PRO A 225 24.70 -3.68 15.72
C PRO A 225 24.60 -3.35 17.22
N ALA A 226 25.72 -3.46 17.95
CA ALA A 226 25.79 -3.16 19.37
C ALA A 226 25.57 -1.66 19.65
N ALA A 227 26.22 -0.78 18.88
CA ALA A 227 26.01 0.66 18.98
C ALA A 227 24.56 1.03 18.64
N TYR A 228 24.02 0.50 17.54
CA TYR A 228 22.63 0.70 17.14
C TYR A 228 21.66 0.32 18.27
N LYS A 229 21.83 -0.87 18.84
CA LYS A 229 21.00 -1.37 19.95
C LYS A 229 21.10 -0.48 21.19
N MET A 230 22.30 0.00 21.52
CA MET A 230 22.53 0.89 22.66
C MET A 230 21.77 2.21 22.50
N TYR A 231 21.93 2.90 21.37
CA TYR A 231 21.34 4.22 21.16
C TYR A 231 19.82 4.16 20.92
N THR A 232 19.31 3.09 20.31
CA THR A 232 17.85 2.92 20.04
C THR A 232 17.09 2.19 21.17
N ASN A 233 17.71 1.96 22.33
CA ASN A 233 17.03 1.30 23.44
C ASN A 233 16.02 2.25 24.11
N MET A 234 14.73 1.99 24.01
CA MET A 234 13.72 2.90 24.59
C MET A 234 13.74 2.94 26.13
N LYS A 235 14.32 1.94 26.79
CA LYS A 235 14.41 1.89 28.26
C LYS A 235 15.54 2.73 28.84
N ILE A 236 16.54 3.07 28.03
CA ILE A 236 17.74 3.80 28.45
C ILE A 236 18.06 4.81 27.37
N ASN A 237 18.05 6.09 27.70
CA ASN A 237 18.47 7.13 26.78
C ASN A 237 19.92 7.55 27.08
N PRO A 238 20.93 6.98 26.39
CA PRO A 238 22.33 7.36 26.59
C PRO A 238 22.65 8.79 26.10
N LEU A 239 21.70 9.47 25.47
CA LEU A 239 21.84 10.81 24.90
C LEU A 239 21.01 11.87 25.66
N ALA A 240 20.42 11.52 26.82
CA ALA A 240 19.47 12.40 27.52
C ALA A 240 20.02 13.82 27.80
N ASP A 241 21.31 13.92 28.14
CA ASP A 241 21.98 15.19 28.45
C ASP A 241 22.83 15.73 27.29
N ASP A 242 22.68 15.15 26.08
CA ASP A 242 23.45 15.54 24.90
C ASP A 242 22.77 16.69 24.16
N ASN A 243 23.36 17.89 24.23
CA ASN A 243 22.80 19.10 23.61
C ASN A 243 22.53 18.96 22.10
N VAL A 244 23.39 18.25 21.37
CA VAL A 244 23.22 18.09 19.91
C VAL A 244 22.04 17.17 19.61
N TYR A 245 21.82 16.14 20.41
CA TYR A 245 20.60 15.33 20.34
C TYR A 245 19.35 16.14 20.68
N LEU A 246 19.39 16.95 21.74
CA LEU A 246 18.26 17.80 22.13
C LEU A 246 17.89 18.83 21.05
N GLU A 247 18.88 19.38 20.33
CA GLU A 247 18.65 20.23 19.16
C GLU A 247 17.89 19.50 18.04
N TYR A 248 18.21 18.21 17.78
CA TYR A 248 17.46 17.41 16.81
C TYR A 248 16.04 17.11 17.31
N VAL A 249 15.86 16.86 18.61
CA VAL A 249 14.52 16.64 19.20
C VAL A 249 13.64 17.87 18.99
N ASP A 250 14.12 19.07 19.34
CA ASP A 250 13.39 20.32 19.14
C ASP A 250 13.06 20.55 17.65
N LYS A 251 14.04 20.33 16.77
CA LYS A 251 13.85 20.45 15.32
C LYS A 251 12.76 19.51 14.80
N PHE A 252 12.71 18.27 15.29
CA PHE A 252 11.73 17.28 14.87
C PHE A 252 10.35 17.51 15.50
N LEU A 253 10.28 18.05 16.72
CA LEU A 253 9.01 18.46 17.33
C LEU A 253 8.34 19.57 16.51
N ARG A 254 9.07 20.62 16.16
CA ARG A 254 8.53 21.70 15.31
C ARG A 254 8.02 21.18 13.97
N LEU A 255 8.79 20.29 13.34
CA LEU A 255 8.40 19.65 12.10
C LEU A 255 7.10 18.84 12.26
N LYS A 256 6.96 18.12 13.37
CA LYS A 256 5.75 17.37 13.69
C LYS A 256 4.55 18.29 13.93
N ASP A 257 4.75 19.41 14.62
CA ASP A 257 3.70 20.39 14.91
C ASP A 257 3.20 21.09 13.63
N GLU A 258 4.13 21.56 12.77
CA GLU A 258 3.80 22.08 11.43
C GLU A 258 2.91 21.11 10.64
N TRP A 259 3.15 19.80 10.78
CA TRP A 259 2.38 18.78 10.09
C TRP A 259 1.02 18.48 10.68
N LEU A 260 0.86 18.66 11.99
CA LEU A 260 -0.43 18.52 12.66
C LEU A 260 -1.34 19.70 12.30
N ASP A 261 -0.78 20.90 12.16
CA ASP A 261 -1.51 22.09 11.74
C ASP A 261 -2.00 21.96 10.27
N ASP A 262 -1.15 21.46 9.36
CA ASP A 262 -1.53 21.14 7.97
C ASP A 262 -2.66 20.10 7.85
N ILE A 263 -2.83 19.24 8.85
CA ILE A 263 -3.93 18.26 8.92
C ILE A 263 -5.21 18.92 9.43
N ALA A 264 -5.11 19.83 10.40
CA ALA A 264 -6.27 20.49 10.99
C ALA A 264 -6.97 21.47 10.02
N GLU A 265 -6.25 21.98 9.03
CA GLU A 265 -6.78 22.92 8.02
C GLU A 265 -7.42 22.25 6.78
N LYS A 266 -7.32 20.92 6.63
CA LYS A 266 -7.88 20.16 5.50
C LYS A 266 -9.13 19.36 5.87
#